data_AF-A0A0D0D8Q7-F1
#
_entry.id   AF-A0A0D0D8Q7-F1
#
_cell.length_a   1.000
_cell.length_b   1.000
_cell.length_c   1.000
_cell.angle_alpha   90.00
_cell.angle_beta   90.00
_cell.angle_gamma   90.00
#
_symmetry.space_group_name_H-M   'P 1'
#
loop_
_entity.id
_entity.type
_entity.pdbx_description
1 polymer ?
#
loop_
_entity_poly.entity_id
_entity_poly.type
_entity_poly.pdbx_seq_one_letter_code
_entity_poly.pdbx_strand_id
1 'polypeptide(L)' 'AQMMKDWTSSIYALFEPVLEVDSHGIHKFTCSACGCKVKIQHYLDMKDAQLTGNMLLHVKICWGTEVL' A
#
# COMPACT_ATOMS: atom_id res chain seq x y z
N ALA A 1 -9.30 3.41 -14.09
CA ALA A 1 -8.10 3.08 -13.31
C ALA A 1 -6.91 3.92 -13.81
N GLN A 2 -6.76 5.15 -13.31
CA GLN A 2 -5.72 6.09 -13.77
C GLN A 2 -4.59 6.25 -12.74
N MET A 3 -4.84 6.00 -11.45
CA MET A 3 -3.91 6.31 -10.34
C MET A 3 -2.73 5.34 -10.17
N MET A 4 -2.78 4.11 -10.71
CA MET A 4 -1.58 3.25 -10.70
C MET A 4 -0.40 3.89 -11.44
N LYS A 5 -0.68 4.81 -12.38
CA LYS A 5 0.35 5.55 -13.11
C LYS A 5 1.08 6.56 -12.22
N ASP A 6 0.42 7.03 -11.15
CA ASP A 6 0.96 8.03 -10.23
C ASP A 6 1.67 7.38 -9.02
N TRP A 7 1.61 6.04 -8.90
CA TRP A 7 2.35 5.28 -7.88
C TRP A 7 3.81 5.14 -8.28
N THR A 8 4.58 6.19 -8.06
CA THR A 8 6.00 6.24 -8.41
C THR A 8 6.92 5.57 -7.39
N SER A 9 6.41 5.21 -6.22
CA SER A 9 7.19 4.56 -5.16
C SER A 9 7.29 3.05 -5.38
N SER A 10 8.52 2.52 -5.36
CA SER A 10 8.83 1.08 -5.47
C SER A 10 8.13 0.22 -4.41
N ILE A 11 7.74 0.82 -3.29
CA ILE A 11 7.08 0.17 -2.16
C ILE A 11 5.77 -0.48 -2.57
N TYR A 12 5.03 0.11 -3.51
CA TYR A 12 3.77 -0.46 -4.00
C TYR A 12 3.97 -1.84 -4.66
N ALA A 13 5.17 -2.18 -5.15
CA ALA A 13 5.44 -3.50 -5.72
C ALA A 13 5.46 -4.63 -4.65
N LEU A 14 5.60 -4.28 -3.37
CA LEU A 14 5.60 -5.23 -2.24
C LEU A 14 4.17 -5.53 -1.74
N PHE A 15 3.16 -4.94 -2.38
CA PHE A 15 1.77 -5.08 -2.01
C PHE A 15 0.90 -5.38 -3.22
N GLU A 16 -0.05 -6.28 -3.06
CA GLU A 16 -1.10 -6.51 -4.04
C GLU A 16 -2.26 -5.54 -3.77
N PRO A 17 -2.64 -4.69 -4.75
CA PRO A 17 -3.80 -3.82 -4.60
C PRO A 17 -5.07 -4.67 -4.65
N VAL A 18 -5.87 -4.59 -3.59
CA VAL A 18 -7.22 -5.12 -3.59
C VAL A 18 -8.10 -4.04 -4.22
N LEU A 19 -8.60 -4.30 -5.43
CA LEU A 19 -9.44 -3.39 -6.24
C LEU A 19 -10.81 -3.07 -5.63
N GLU A 20 -11.02 -3.38 -4.35
CA GLU A 20 -12.20 -2.94 -3.61
C GLU A 20 -12.03 -1.47 -3.25
N VAL A 21 -12.34 -0.60 -4.22
CA VAL A 21 -12.75 0.77 -3.92
C VAL A 21 -14.13 0.64 -3.29
N ASP A 22 -14.22 0.75 -1.97
CA ASP A 22 -15.53 0.93 -1.34
C ASP A 22 -16.10 2.28 -1.79
N SER A 23 -17.41 2.48 -1.61
CA SER A 23 -18.09 3.72 -2.00
C SER A 23 -17.52 4.98 -1.35
N HIS A 24 -16.59 4.85 -0.40
CA HIS A 24 -15.87 5.94 0.27
C HIS A 24 -14.46 6.21 -0.29
N GLY A 25 -14.01 5.49 -1.31
CA GLY A 25 -12.70 5.75 -1.91
C GLY A 25 -11.53 5.22 -1.07
N ILE A 26 -11.67 4.08 -0.41
CA ILE A 26 -10.58 3.41 0.28
C ILE A 26 -9.93 2.39 -0.65
N HIS A 27 -8.61 2.44 -0.80
CA HIS A 27 -7.82 1.37 -1.39
C HIS A 27 -7.26 0.47 -0.32
N LYS A 28 -7.44 -0.84 -0.46
CA LYS A 28 -6.82 -1.82 0.42
C LYS A 28 -5.61 -2.43 -0.29
N PHE A 29 -4.51 -2.58 0.43
CA PHE A 29 -3.27 -3.19 -0.03
C PHE A 29 -2.99 -4.41 0.84
N THR A 30 -2.72 -5.55 0.23
CA THR A 30 -2.31 -6.76 0.94
C THR A 30 -0.82 -6.95 0.79
N CYS A 31 -0.09 -7.22 1.88
CA CYS A 31 1.35 -7.48 1.78
C CYS A 31 1.62 -8.77 1.01
N SER A 32 2.57 -8.72 0.06
CA SER A 32 2.94 -9.87 -0.78
C SER A 32 3.93 -10.83 -0.11
N ALA A 33 4.37 -10.54 1.12
CA ALA A 33 5.31 -11.40 1.84
C ALA A 33 4.67 -12.75 2.19
N CYS A 34 5.41 -13.83 1.98
CA CYS A 34 4.91 -15.18 2.25
C CYS A 34 4.51 -15.34 3.72
N GLY A 35 3.24 -15.70 3.96
CA GLY A 35 2.69 -15.88 5.31
C GLY A 35 2.24 -14.59 6.01
N CYS A 36 2.48 -13.41 5.42
CA CYS A 36 1.96 -12.16 5.95
C CYS A 36 0.47 -12.01 5.63
N LYS A 37 -0.31 -11.54 6.61
CA LYS A 37 -1.76 -11.30 6.47
C LYS A 37 -2.15 -9.82 6.67
N VAL A 38 -1.15 -8.94 6.72
CA VAL A 38 -1.37 -7.51 6.94
C VAL A 38 -2.07 -6.91 5.73
N LYS A 39 -3.10 -6.13 6.02
CA LYS A 39 -3.82 -5.31 5.05
C LYS A 39 -3.69 -3.85 5.46
N ILE A 40 -3.29 -3.00 4.53
CA ILE A 40 -3.13 -1.56 4.73
C ILE A 40 -4.23 -0.85 3.96
N GLN A 41 -4.89 0.11 4.60
CA GLN A 41 -5.94 0.92 3.99
C GLN A 41 -5.39 2.31 3.66
N HIS A 42 -5.62 2.77 2.45
CA HIS A 42 -5.33 4.13 1.98
C HIS A 42 -6.65 4.83 1.67
N TYR A 43 -6.88 5.96 2.31
CA TYR A 43 -8.04 6.80 2.06
C TYR A 43 -7.71 7.78 0.94
N LEU A 44 -8.42 7.69 -0.19
CA LEU A 44 -8.22 8.58 -1.34
C LEU A 44 -8.68 10.02 -1.08
N ASP A 45 -9.60 10.21 -0.12
CA ASP A 45 -10.14 11.53 0.24
C ASP A 45 -9.17 12.36 1.09
N MET A 46 -8.16 11.74 1.67
CA MET A 46 -7.20 12.45 2.52
C MET A 46 -6.07 13.06 1.70
N LYS A 47 -5.64 14.25 2.12
CA LYS A 47 -4.44 14.94 1.59
C LYS A 47 -3.19 14.06 1.62
N ASP A 48 -3.20 13.07 2.51
CA ASP A 48 -2.17 12.05 2.72
C ASP A 48 -2.35 10.79 1.85
N ALA A 49 -3.21 10.80 0.83
CA ALA A 49 -3.46 9.66 -0.05
C ALA A 49 -2.19 9.12 -0.74
N GLN A 50 -1.13 9.94 -0.84
CA GLN A 50 0.19 9.55 -1.37
C GLN A 50 1.19 9.13 -0.28
N LEU A 51 0.89 9.31 1.01
CA LEU A 51 1.81 8.98 2.09
C LEU A 51 1.88 7.47 2.31
N THR A 52 2.96 6.86 1.84
CA THR A 52 3.28 5.44 2.04
C THR A 52 3.78 5.13 3.45
N GLY A 53 3.59 6.01 4.44
CA GLY A 53 4.17 5.88 5.79
C GLY A 53 3.83 4.55 6.48
N ASN A 54 2.56 4.13 6.39
CA ASN A 54 2.11 2.85 6.94
C ASN A 54 2.72 1.66 6.17
N MET A 55 2.84 1.78 4.85
CA MET A 55 3.46 0.76 4.00
C MET A 55 4.97 0.65 4.30
N LEU A 56 5.67 1.78 4.44
CA LEU A 56 7.07 1.88 4.82
C LEU A 56 7.34 1.20 6.16
N LEU A 57 6.58 1.55 7.19
CA LEU A 57 6.71 0.95 8.52
C LEU A 57 6.52 -0.56 8.47
N HIS A 58 5.50 -1.02 7.74
CA HIS A 58 5.27 -2.45 7.58
C HIS A 58 6.43 -3.15 6.85
N VAL A 59 6.92 -2.57 5.75
CA VAL A 59 8.02 -3.16 4.97
C VAL A 59 9.29 -3.29 5.80
N LYS A 60 9.65 -2.29 6.62
CA LYS A 60 10.80 -2.38 7.53
C LYS A 60 10.73 -3.59 8.46
N ILE A 61 9.53 -3.91 8.95
CA ILE A 61 9.31 -5.00 9.90
C ILE A 61 9.18 -6.35 9.17
N CYS A 62 8.51 -6.37 8.03
CA CYS A 62 8.13 -7.60 7.34
C CYS A 62 9.19 -8.10 6.35
N TRP A 63 9.87 -7.19 5.66
CA TRP A 63 10.87 -7.49 4.63
C TRP A 63 12.29 -7.11 5.05
N GLY A 64 12.44 -6.31 6.10
CA GLY A 64 13.72 -5.73 6.51
C GLY A 64 13.98 -4.37 5.85
N THR A 65 14.92 -3.62 6.42
CA THR A 65 15.28 -2.27 5.93
C THR A 65 16.07 -2.29 4.63
N GLU A 66 16.60 -3.44 4.22
CA GLU A 66 17.36 -3.64 2.99
C GLU A 66 16.51 -3.58 1.71
N VAL A 67 15.18 -3.71 1.84
CA VAL A 67 14.23 -3.73 0.72
C VAL A 67 13.67 -2.33 0.41
N LEU A 68 13.97 -1.32 1.24
CA LEU A 68 13.55 0.08 1.09
C LEU A 68 14.59 0.93 0.34
#